data_AF-A0AAD9N7N4-F1
#
_entry.id   AF-A0AAD9N7N4-F1
#
_cell.length_a   1.000
_cell.length_b   1.000
_cell.length_c   1.000
_cell.angle_alpha   90.00
_cell.angle_beta   90.00
_cell.angle_gamma   90.00
#
_symmetry.space_group_name_H-M   'P 1'
#
loop_
_entity.id
_entity.type
_entity.pdbx_description
1 polymer ?
#
loop_
_entity_poly.entity_id
_entity_poly.type
_entity_poly.pdbx_seq_one_letter_code
_entity_poly.pdbx_strand_id
1 'polypeptide(L)' 'MTGHDVLLPKEAGQFIANHSKYVFISSKAVTSTAVKMFETLKSKPEALTVERWSLHELNPSTQDQAAVDW' A
#
# COMPACT_ATOMS: atom_id res chain seq x y z
N MET A 1 -27.50 -3.78 -14.98
CA MET A 1 -26.39 -2.99 -14.41
C MET A 1 -25.13 -3.84 -14.53
N THR A 2 -24.33 -3.62 -15.57
CA THR A 2 -23.15 -4.44 -15.89
C THR A 2 -21.90 -3.75 -15.35
N GLY A 3 -21.23 -4.36 -14.37
CA GLY A 3 -20.11 -3.78 -13.61
C GLY A 3 -18.82 -3.68 -14.41
N HIS A 4 -18.66 -2.58 -15.16
CA HIS A 4 -17.46 -2.28 -15.96
C HIS A 4 -16.60 -1.13 -15.40
N ASP A 5 -16.94 -0.55 -14.25
CA ASP A 5 -16.31 0.70 -13.76
C ASP A 5 -15.32 0.51 -12.59
N VAL A 6 -14.90 -0.73 -12.28
CA VAL A 6 -13.96 -0.99 -11.17
C VAL A 6 -12.64 -1.48 -11.72
N LEU A 7 -11.60 -0.65 -11.61
CA LEU A 7 -10.21 -1.01 -11.93
C LEU A 7 -9.66 -1.96 -10.86
N LEU A 8 -8.88 -2.95 -11.26
CA LEU A 8 -8.09 -3.73 -10.30
C LEU A 8 -7.07 -2.81 -9.61
N PRO A 9 -6.63 -3.11 -8.37
CA PRO A 9 -5.71 -2.23 -7.63
C PRO A 9 -4.46 -1.81 -8.41
N LYS A 10 -3.90 -2.72 -9.21
CA LYS A 10 -2.75 -2.44 -10.08
C LYS A 10 -3.11 -1.42 -11.19
N GLU A 11 -4.25 -1.58 -11.82
CA GLU A 11 -4.73 -0.73 -12.91
C GLU A 11 -5.14 0.64 -12.37
N ALA A 12 -5.79 0.69 -11.20
CA ALA A 12 -6.11 1.90 -10.48
C ALA A 12 -4.84 2.69 -10.11
N GLY A 13 -3.83 2.01 -9.57
CA GLY A 13 -2.55 2.64 -9.24
C GLY A 13 -1.85 3.22 -10.47
N GLN A 14 -1.86 2.49 -11.58
CA GLN A 14 -1.31 2.97 -12.86
C GLN A 14 -2.08 4.19 -13.38
N PHE A 15 -3.40 4.16 -13.32
CA PHE A 15 -4.27 5.25 -13.76
C PHE A 15 -4.01 6.53 -12.95
N ILE A 16 -3.97 6.42 -11.61
CA ILE A 16 -3.68 7.55 -10.72
C ILE A 16 -2.28 8.11 -10.99
N ALA A 17 -1.26 7.26 -11.10
CA ALA A 17 0.11 7.71 -11.35
C ALA A 17 0.25 8.49 -12.67
N ASN A 18 -0.55 8.14 -13.69
CA ASN A 18 -0.49 8.76 -15.01
C ASN A 18 -1.34 10.04 -15.13
N HIS A 19 -2.41 10.19 -14.33
CA HIS A 19 -3.42 11.24 -14.53
C HIS A 19 -3.61 12.17 -13.33
N SER A 20 -3.13 11.81 -12.14
CA SER A 20 -3.34 12.62 -10.95
C SER A 20 -2.46 13.87 -10.95
N LYS A 21 -3.08 15.01 -10.69
CA LYS A 21 -2.39 16.30 -10.55
C LYS A 21 -1.79 16.52 -9.15
N TYR A 22 -2.29 15.77 -8.17
CA TYR A 22 -1.96 15.98 -6.74
C TYR A 22 -1.23 14.80 -6.12
N VAL A 23 -1.31 13.62 -6.74
CA VAL A 23 -0.72 12.38 -6.24
C VAL A 23 0.24 11.85 -7.29
N PHE A 24 1.53 11.94 -7.00
CA PHE A 24 2.59 11.45 -7.87
C PHE A 24 3.41 10.41 -7.13
N ILE A 25 3.78 9.34 -7.84
CA ILE A 25 4.63 8.29 -7.31
C ILE A 25 6.04 8.51 -7.86
N SER A 26 6.99 8.84 -7.00
CA SER A 26 8.39 8.96 -7.41
C SER A 26 8.99 7.58 -7.69
N SER A 27 9.40 7.31 -8.93
CA SER A 27 10.05 6.04 -9.30
C SER A 27 11.29 5.78 -8.45
N LYS A 28 12.08 6.82 -8.15
CA LYS A 28 13.24 6.73 -7.26
C LYS A 28 12.83 6.27 -5.86
N ALA A 29 11.75 6.82 -5.31
CA ALA A 29 11.25 6.44 -4.00
C ALA A 29 10.77 4.99 -4.00
N VAL A 30 10.01 4.57 -5.02
CA VAL A 30 9.56 3.17 -5.19
C VAL A 30 10.74 2.20 -5.18
N THR A 31 11.77 2.45 -6.00
CA THR A 31 12.96 1.60 -6.03
C THR A 31 13.65 1.57 -4.66
N SER A 32 13.82 2.72 -4.02
CA SER A 32 14.47 2.80 -2.70
C SER A 32 13.70 2.03 -1.62
N THR A 33 12.36 2.09 -1.64
CA THR A 33 11.49 1.38 -0.71
C THR A 33 11.55 -0.12 -0.97
N ALA A 34 11.48 -0.55 -2.23
CA ALA A 34 11.57 -1.96 -2.59
C ALA A 34 12.89 -2.59 -2.12
N VAL A 35 14.02 -1.89 -2.29
CA VAL A 35 15.32 -2.33 -1.79
C VAL A 35 15.32 -2.46 -0.27
N LYS A 36 14.82 -1.45 0.46
CA LYS A 36 14.74 -1.50 1.93
C LYS A 36 13.86 -2.66 2.42
N MET A 37 12.71 -2.89 1.79
CA MET A 37 11.84 -4.02 2.12
C MET A 37 12.56 -5.35 1.90
N PHE A 38 13.26 -5.50 0.77
CA PHE A 38 14.01 -6.71 0.47
C PHE A 38 15.13 -6.98 1.48
N GLU A 39 15.92 -5.97 1.83
CA GLU A 39 16.97 -6.10 2.84
C GLU A 39 16.40 -6.39 4.24
N THR A 40 15.23 -5.83 4.55
CA THR A 40 14.51 -6.13 5.80
C THR A 40 14.04 -7.58 5.83
N LEU A 41 13.46 -8.09 4.74
CA LEU A 41 13.03 -9.50 4.64
C LEU A 41 14.21 -10.47 4.76
N LYS A 42 15.37 -10.13 4.19
CA LYS A 42 16.57 -10.97 4.29
C LYS A 42 17.11 -11.04 5.70
N SER A 43 17.06 -9.94 6.45
CA SER A 43 17.63 -9.85 7.80
C SER A 43 16.66 -10.22 8.91
N LYS A 44 15.36 -9.99 8.69
CA LYS A 44 14.24 -10.17 9.64
C LYS A 44 12.98 -10.58 8.86
N PRO A 45 12.90 -11.83 8.37
CA PRO A 45 11.77 -12.29 7.56
C PRO A 45 10.43 -12.16 8.28
N GLU A 46 10.41 -12.19 9.61
CA GLU A 46 9.23 -12.01 10.45
C GLU A 46 8.82 -10.54 10.63
N ALA A 47 9.60 -9.56 10.14
CA ALA A 47 9.32 -8.14 10.33
C ALA A 47 8.20 -7.60 9.44
N LEU A 48 7.92 -8.25 8.30
CA LEU A 48 6.92 -7.82 7.32
C LEU A 48 5.81 -8.86 7.14
N THR A 49 5.31 -9.44 8.22
CA THR A 49 4.16 -10.35 8.16
C THR A 49 2.85 -9.61 8.46
N VAL A 50 1.74 -10.12 7.93
CA VAL A 50 0.40 -9.55 8.16
C VAL A 50 0.05 -9.60 9.65
N GLU A 51 0.50 -10.62 10.37
CA GLU A 51 0.31 -10.74 11.81
C GLU A 51 0.99 -9.60 12.57
N ARG A 52 2.15 -9.13 12.10
CA ARG A 52 2.83 -7.97 12.68
C ARG A 52 2.20 -6.63 12.32
N TRP A 53 1.44 -6.54 11.22
CA TRP A 53 0.66 -5.33 10.95
C TRP A 53 -0.30 -5.02 12.09
N SER A 54 -0.90 -6.04 12.72
CA SER A 54 -1.79 -5.85 13.88
C SER A 54 -1.12 -5.13 15.07
N LEU A 55 0.21 -5.18 15.15
CA LEU A 55 1.03 -4.56 16.20
C LEU A 55 1.60 -3.20 15.79
N HIS A 56 1.36 -2.77 14.55
CA HIS A 56 1.89 -1.51 14.02
C HIS A 56 1.16 -0.32 14.66
N GLU A 57 1.90 0.76 14.98
CA GLU A 57 1.32 1.95 15.63
C GLU A 57 0.22 2.64 14.80
N LEU A 58 0.25 2.46 13.49
CA LEU A 58 -0.75 2.98 12.55
C LEU A 58 -1.88 1.99 12.24
N ASN A 59 -1.83 0.76 12.76
CA ASN A 59 -2.93 -0.16 12.57
C ASN A 59 -4.12 0.31 13.43
N PRO A 60 -5.29 0.57 12.82
CA PRO A 60 -6.46 1.00 13.57
C PRO A 60 -6.81 0.00 14.67
N SER A 61 -6.95 0.49 15.89
CA SER A 61 -7.36 -0.30 17.06
C SER A 61 -8.88 -0.46 17.17
N THR A 62 -9.62 0.31 16.38
CA THR A 62 -11.08 0.27 16.25
C THR A 62 -11.47 -0.31 14.88
N GLN A 63 -12.62 -0.98 14.83
CA GLN A 63 -13.23 -1.47 13.57
C GLN A 63 -14.34 -0.52 13.11
N ASP A 64 -14.15 0.78 13.32
CA ASP A 64 -15.13 1.78 12.88
C ASP A 64 -14.96 2.09 11.38
N GLN A 65 -15.92 2.84 10.82
CA GLN A 65 -15.88 3.20 9.41
C GLN A 65 -14.61 4.01 9.07
N ALA A 66 -14.09 4.80 10.01
CA ALA A 66 -12.87 5.58 9.78
C ALA A 66 -11.62 4.69 9.65
N ALA A 67 -11.58 3.55 10.33
CA ALA A 67 -10.55 2.53 10.17
C ALA A 67 -10.64 1.80 8.81
N VAL A 68 -11.86 1.61 8.29
CA VAL A 68 -12.09 0.98 6.97
C VAL A 68 -11.78 1.94 5.82
N ASP A 69 -12.02 3.24 6.03
CA ASP A 69 -11.80 4.30 5.03
C ASP A 69 -10.33 4.75 4.93
N TRP A 70 -9.43 4.17 5.74
CA TRP A 70 -7.98 4.43 5.75
C TRP A 70 -7.24 3.72 4.63
#